data_AF-A0A0N9ZEK8-F1
#
_entry.id   AF-A0A0N9ZEK8-F1
#
_cell.length_a   1.000
_cell.length_b   1.000
_cell.length_c   1.000
_cell.angle_alpha   90.00
_cell.angle_beta   90.00
_cell.angle_gamma   90.00
#
_symmetry.space_group_name_H-M   'P 1'
#
loop_
_entity.id
_entity.type
_entity.pdbx_description
1 polymer ?
#
loop_
_entity_poly.entity_id
_entity_poly.type
_entity_poly.pdbx_seq_one_letter_code
_entity_poly.pdbx_strand_id
1 'polypeptide(L)'
;MICHRQIGLEQRDGDDVGRDPRAMSADELKQLGHNRVSPLRALRLKCLDCCNESAQEVRLCTAVDCASWPFRLAKNPWLSPLSAEARAQKADLMRRNRVSALTTPDKNQVQIDASDFDRLGVPKDTAVDLPSSKLGVAEGGAS
;
A
#
# COMPACT_ATOMS: atom_id res chain seq x y z
N MET A 1 -23.89 6.95 1.57
CA MET A 1 -22.85 5.92 1.39
C MET A 1 -22.30 5.62 2.77
N ILE A 2 -22.54 4.43 3.32
CA ILE A 2 -22.05 4.08 4.65
C ILE A 2 -20.53 3.96 4.52
N CYS A 3 -19.81 4.96 5.02
CA CYS A 3 -18.37 4.95 5.01
C CYS A 3 -17.93 4.03 6.15
N HIS A 4 -17.59 2.79 5.83
CA HIS A 4 -17.07 1.82 6.80
C HIS A 4 -15.63 2.17 7.24
N ARG A 5 -15.32 3.46 7.39
CA ARG A 5 -13.97 3.98 7.67
C ARG A 5 -13.35 3.33 8.90
N GLN A 6 -14.16 2.98 9.91
CA GLN A 6 -13.68 2.32 11.12
C GLN A 6 -13.04 0.95 10.86
N ILE A 7 -13.36 0.26 9.75
CA ILE A 7 -12.73 -1.02 9.38
C ILE A 7 -11.23 -0.86 9.14
N GLY A 8 -10.81 0.31 8.63
CA GLY A 8 -9.41 0.62 8.35
C GLY A 8 -8.65 1.23 9.53
N LEU A 9 -9.29 1.36 10.70
CA LEU A 9 -8.71 1.99 11.89
C LEU A 9 -8.56 0.98 13.02
N GLU A 10 -7.55 1.17 13.84
CA GLU A 10 -7.33 0.48 15.12
C GLU A 10 -7.09 1.51 16.22
N GLN A 11 -7.31 1.13 17.47
CA GLN A 11 -7.12 2.02 18.62
C GLN A 11 -5.73 1.80 19.24
N ARG A 12 -4.97 2.88 19.42
CA ARG A 12 -3.68 2.88 20.13
C ARG A 12 -3.60 4.07 21.07
N ASP A 13 -3.33 3.82 22.35
CA ASP A 13 -3.23 4.85 23.39
C ASP A 13 -4.45 5.79 23.48
N GLY A 14 -5.63 5.31 23.05
CA GLY A 14 -6.88 6.07 23.01
C GLY A 14 -7.13 6.84 21.72
N ASP A 15 -6.22 6.78 20.75
CA ASP A 15 -6.35 7.42 19.45
C ASP A 15 -6.68 6.42 18.32
N ASP A 16 -7.48 6.85 17.35
CA ASP A 16 -7.69 6.13 16.09
C ASP A 16 -6.44 6.25 15.20
N VAL A 17 -5.80 5.13 14.90
CA VAL A 17 -4.67 5.03 13.97
C VAL A 17 -4.99 4.10 12.79
N GLY A 18 -4.25 4.23 11.69
CA GLY A 18 -4.43 3.35 10.53
C GLY A 18 -4.03 1.92 10.83
N ARG A 19 -4.93 0.96 10.60
CA ARG A 19 -4.66 -0.47 10.72
C ARG A 19 -3.74 -0.94 9.59
N ASP A 20 -2.87 -1.92 9.85
CA ASP A 20 -1.99 -2.49 8.80
C ASP A 20 -2.83 -3.20 7.71
N PRO A 21 -2.83 -2.73 6.45
CA PRO A 21 -3.60 -3.34 5.36
C PRO A 21 -3.20 -4.79 5.05
N ARG A 22 -2.01 -5.24 5.48
CA ARG A 22 -1.56 -6.63 5.30
C ARG A 22 -2.25 -7.60 6.26
N ALA A 23 -2.74 -7.10 7.39
CA ALA A 23 -3.52 -7.86 8.36
C ALA A 23 -5.04 -7.78 8.10
N MET A 24 -5.46 -7.12 7.01
CA MET A 24 -6.85 -6.98 6.61
C MET A 24 -7.22 -8.00 5.54
N SER A 25 -8.44 -8.51 5.60
CA SER A 25 -9.01 -9.37 4.57
C SER A 25 -9.31 -8.59 3.29
N ALA A 26 -9.38 -9.30 2.17
CA ALA A 26 -9.71 -8.70 0.88
C ALA A 26 -11.11 -8.08 0.86
N ASP A 27 -12.06 -8.60 1.65
CA ASP A 27 -13.42 -8.09 1.69
C ASP A 27 -13.54 -6.84 2.57
N GLU A 28 -12.80 -6.75 3.67
CA GLU A 28 -12.65 -5.51 4.44
C GLU A 28 -12.10 -4.37 3.57
N LEU A 29 -11.07 -4.64 2.77
CA LEU A 29 -10.51 -3.66 1.83
C LEU A 29 -11.55 -3.21 0.77
N LYS A 30 -12.40 -4.12 0.28
CA LYS A 30 -13.50 -3.77 -0.65
C LYS A 30 -14.58 -2.93 0.03
N GLN A 31 -14.91 -3.23 1.29
CA GLN A 31 -15.89 -2.45 2.06
C GLN A 31 -15.40 -1.00 2.30
N LEU A 32 -14.08 -0.80 2.35
CA LEU A 32 -13.45 0.52 2.33
C LEU A 32 -13.44 1.20 0.95
N GLY A 33 -13.93 0.54 -0.10
CA GLY A 33 -13.94 1.04 -1.47
C GLY A 33 -12.66 0.79 -2.27
N HIS A 34 -11.72 0.00 -1.74
CA HIS A 34 -10.49 -0.34 -2.46
C HIS A 34 -10.72 -1.49 -3.45
N ASN A 35 -10.19 -1.31 -4.66
CA ASN A 35 -10.19 -2.33 -5.70
C ASN A 35 -8.79 -2.92 -5.89
N ARG A 36 -8.72 -4.19 -6.30
CA ARG A 36 -7.44 -4.81 -6.68
C ARG A 36 -6.94 -4.15 -7.97
N VAL A 37 -5.96 -3.27 -7.83
CA VAL A 37 -5.27 -2.59 -8.92
C VAL A 37 -3.76 -2.77 -8.79
N SER A 38 -3.02 -2.60 -9.88
CA SER A 38 -1.56 -2.58 -9.80
C SER A 38 -1.08 -1.36 -9.01
N PRO A 39 0.06 -1.44 -8.30
CA PRO A 39 0.61 -0.30 -7.56
C PRO A 39 0.78 0.96 -8.42
N LEU A 40 1.22 0.81 -9.68
CA LEU A 40 1.34 1.92 -10.62
C LEU A 40 -0.01 2.58 -10.95
N ARG A 41 -1.10 1.81 -10.99
CA ARG A 41 -2.44 2.36 -11.21
C ARG A 41 -2.96 3.06 -9.96
N ALA A 42 -2.71 2.52 -8.76
CA ALA A 42 -3.02 3.20 -7.50
C ALA A 42 -2.28 4.54 -7.39
N LEU A 43 -0.99 4.57 -7.75
CA LEU A 43 -0.20 5.80 -7.78
C LEU A 43 -0.77 6.82 -8.76
N ARG A 44 -1.23 6.39 -9.94
CA ARG A 44 -1.89 7.30 -10.88
C ARG A 44 -3.22 7.83 -10.37
N LEU A 45 -4.00 7.03 -9.62
CA LEU A 45 -5.19 7.54 -8.94
C LEU A 45 -4.82 8.64 -7.94
N LYS A 46 -3.70 8.48 -7.21
CA LYS A 46 -3.20 9.55 -6.33
C LYS A 46 -2.76 10.79 -7.08
N CYS A 47 -2.14 10.64 -8.26
CA CYS A 47 -1.82 11.81 -9.10
C CYS A 47 -3.09 12.52 -9.59
N LEU A 48 -4.14 11.77 -9.96
CA LEU A 48 -5.42 12.37 -10.35
C LEU A 48 -6.04 13.12 -9.17
N ASP A 49 -6.07 12.54 -7.98
CA ASP A 49 -6.50 13.19 -6.74
C ASP A 49 -5.73 14.50 -6.47
N CYS A 50 -4.40 14.47 -6.59
CA CYS A 50 -3.54 15.65 -6.44
C CYS A 50 -3.77 16.74 -7.50
N CYS A 51 -4.17 16.35 -8.72
CA CYS A 51 -4.41 17.23 -9.85
C CYS A 51 -5.91 17.48 -10.09
N ASN A 52 -6.73 17.38 -9.04
CA ASN A 52 -8.17 17.66 -9.06
C ASN A 52 -8.91 16.90 -10.19
N GLU A 53 -8.59 15.60 -10.30
CA GLU A 53 -9.10 14.63 -11.27
C GLU A 53 -8.78 14.93 -12.76
N SER A 54 -7.93 15.91 -13.05
CA SER A 54 -7.55 16.26 -14.42
C SER A 54 -6.37 15.44 -14.93
N ALA A 55 -6.64 14.56 -15.91
CA ALA A 55 -5.58 13.79 -16.58
C ALA A 55 -4.59 14.68 -17.36
N GLN A 56 -5.04 15.85 -17.82
CA GLN A 56 -4.20 16.84 -18.51
C GLN A 56 -3.22 17.49 -17.54
N GLU A 57 -3.67 17.88 -16.36
CA GLU A 57 -2.82 18.43 -15.31
C GLU A 57 -1.78 17.42 -14.84
N VAL A 58 -2.15 16.13 -14.69
CA VAL A 58 -1.16 15.08 -14.38
C VAL A 58 -0.06 14.99 -15.44
N ARG A 59 -0.41 15.16 -16.72
CA ARG A 59 0.57 15.14 -17.82
C ARG A 59 1.48 16.36 -17.78
N LEU A 60 0.93 17.54 -17.48
CA LEU A 60 1.62 18.83 -17.45
C LEU A 60 2.27 19.15 -16.09
N CYS A 61 2.10 18.28 -15.09
CA CYS A 61 2.62 18.46 -13.74
C CYS A 61 4.13 18.76 -13.74
N THR A 62 4.51 19.90 -13.16
CA THR A 62 5.87 20.42 -13.09
C THR A 62 6.62 20.06 -11.81
N ALA A 63 5.99 19.34 -10.87
CA ALA A 63 6.58 18.92 -9.60
C ALA A 63 7.62 17.79 -9.79
N VAL A 64 8.73 18.09 -10.46
CA VAL A 64 9.78 17.12 -10.82
C VAL A 64 10.48 16.49 -9.62
N ASP A 65 10.49 17.18 -8.47
CA ASP A 65 11.05 16.67 -7.21
C ASP A 65 10.10 15.69 -6.50
N CYS A 66 8.86 15.54 -6.97
CA CYS A 66 7.93 14.58 -6.41
C CYS A 66 8.38 13.14 -6.73
N ALA A 67 8.55 12.32 -5.70
CA ALA A 67 8.94 10.91 -5.85
C ALA A 67 7.97 10.09 -6.75
N SER A 68 6.71 10.51 -6.87
CA SER A 68 5.74 9.87 -7.77
C SER A 68 5.82 10.33 -9.23
N TRP A 69 6.51 11.45 -9.51
CA TRP A 69 6.54 12.10 -10.82
C TRP A 69 6.98 11.17 -11.96
N PRO A 70 8.02 10.32 -11.82
CA PRO A 70 8.43 9.39 -12.88
C PRO A 70 7.34 8.37 -13.24
N PHE A 71 6.42 8.10 -12.32
CA PHE A 71 5.38 7.08 -12.44
C PHE A 71 3.97 7.64 -12.67
N ARG A 72 3.82 8.97 -12.71
CA ARG A 72 2.52 9.66 -12.76
C ARG A 72 1.60 9.23 -13.90
N LEU A 73 2.18 8.68 -14.98
CA LEU A 73 1.48 8.12 -16.13
C LEU A 73 1.21 6.60 -16.02
N ALA A 74 1.25 6.03 -14.82
CA ALA A 74 1.11 4.60 -14.53
C ALA A 74 2.09 3.70 -15.31
N LYS A 75 3.28 4.21 -15.60
CA LYS A 75 4.36 3.48 -16.28
C LYS A 75 5.66 3.65 -15.50
N ASN A 76 6.47 2.60 -15.46
CA ASN A 76 7.80 2.67 -14.88
C ASN A 76 8.82 2.94 -16.00
N PRO A 77 9.55 4.06 -15.97
CA PRO A 77 10.49 4.42 -17.03
C PRO A 77 11.76 3.54 -17.08
N TRP A 78 12.06 2.80 -16.00
CA TRP A 78 13.21 1.91 -15.90
C TRP A 78 12.89 0.46 -16.28
N LEU A 79 11.62 0.13 -16.53
CA LEU A 79 11.22 -1.19 -17.00
C LEU A 79 11.26 -1.23 -18.53
N SER A 80 12.18 -2.02 -19.08
CA SER A 80 12.20 -2.31 -20.51
C SER A 80 10.92 -3.08 -20.92
N PRO A 81 10.33 -2.77 -22.09
CA PRO A 81 9.21 -3.55 -22.60
C PRO A 81 9.60 -5.02 -22.76
N LEU A 82 8.70 -5.92 -22.37
CA LEU A 82 8.87 -7.35 -22.66
C LEU A 82 8.79 -7.59 -24.17
N SER A 83 9.67 -8.44 -24.69
CA SER A 83 9.60 -8.96 -26.05
C SER A 83 8.28 -9.72 -26.27
N ALA A 84 7.88 -9.86 -27.54
CA ALA A 84 6.66 -10.58 -27.86
C ALA A 84 6.72 -12.05 -27.39
N GLU A 85 7.88 -12.68 -27.56
CA GLU A 85 8.17 -14.05 -27.16
C GLU A 85 8.08 -14.20 -25.63
N ALA A 86 8.73 -13.30 -24.88
CA ALA A 86 8.68 -13.32 -23.42
C ALA A 86 7.26 -13.10 -22.88
N ARG A 87 6.45 -12.25 -23.56
CA ARG A 87 5.05 -12.04 -23.22
C ARG A 87 4.22 -13.31 -23.47
N ALA A 88 4.44 -13.99 -24.60
CA ALA A 88 3.77 -15.25 -24.93
C ALA A 88 4.12 -16.36 -23.93
N GLN A 89 5.39 -16.51 -23.58
CA GLN A 89 5.85 -17.48 -22.58
C GLN A 89 5.22 -17.24 -21.21
N LYS A 90 5.15 -15.97 -20.75
CA LYS A 90 4.45 -15.63 -19.49
C LYS A 90 2.97 -15.96 -19.55
N ALA A 91 2.29 -15.69 -20.66
CA ALA A 91 0.88 -16.00 -20.82
C ALA A 91 0.63 -17.52 -20.77
N ASP A 92 1.47 -18.31 -21.44
CA ASP A 92 1.41 -19.77 -21.39
C ASP A 92 1.66 -20.31 -19.98
N LEU A 93 2.66 -19.78 -19.27
CA LEU A 93 2.92 -20.15 -17.87
C LEU A 93 1.70 -19.87 -16.98
N MET A 94 1.07 -18.71 -17.09
CA MET A 94 -0.14 -18.40 -16.32
C MET A 94 -1.28 -19.38 -16.64
N ARG A 95 -1.46 -19.73 -17.92
CA ARG A 95 -2.47 -20.70 -18.36
C ARG A 95 -2.22 -22.06 -17.72
N ARG A 96 -0.97 -22.54 -17.74
CA ARG A 96 -0.57 -23.81 -17.11
C ARG A 96 -0.79 -23.79 -15.60
N ASN A 97 -0.33 -22.77 -14.90
CA ASN A 97 -0.51 -22.64 -13.45
C ASN A 97 -1.99 -22.65 -13.06
N ARG A 98 -2.86 -22.04 -13.88
CA ARG A 98 -4.32 -22.06 -13.65
C ARG A 98 -4.92 -23.45 -13.82
N VAL A 99 -4.47 -24.22 -14.83
CA VAL A 99 -4.90 -25.62 -15.00
C VAL A 99 -4.43 -26.47 -13.82
N SER A 100 -3.17 -26.32 -13.41
CA SER A 100 -2.62 -27.05 -12.26
C SER A 100 -3.36 -26.75 -10.96
N ALA A 101 -3.70 -25.49 -10.70
CA ALA A 101 -4.45 -25.07 -9.51
C ALA A 101 -5.84 -25.74 -9.42
N LEU A 102 -6.49 -26.02 -10.56
CA LEU A 102 -7.77 -26.72 -10.62
C LEU A 102 -7.64 -28.23 -10.37
N THR A 103 -6.43 -28.79 -10.53
CA THR A 103 -6.19 -30.25 -10.43
C THR A 103 -5.53 -30.70 -9.14
N THR A 104 -5.02 -29.77 -8.31
CA THR A 104 -4.44 -30.12 -7.01
C THR A 104 -5.54 -30.36 -5.96
N PRO A 105 -5.52 -31.47 -5.21
CA PRO A 105 -6.39 -31.66 -4.05
C PRO A 105 -6.09 -30.61 -2.98
N ASP A 106 -7.15 -30.08 -2.36
CA ASP A 106 -7.10 -29.07 -1.31
C ASP A 106 -6.38 -29.61 -0.07
N LYS A 107 -5.08 -29.31 0.06
CA LYS A 107 -4.34 -29.56 1.30
C LYS A 107 -4.65 -28.41 2.24
N ASN A 108 -5.74 -28.56 2.99
CA ASN A 108 -6.07 -27.71 4.13
C ASN A 108 -4.84 -27.51 5.04
N GLN A 109 -4.45 -26.25 5.17
CA GLN A 109 -3.77 -25.62 6.31
C GLN A 109 -2.79 -26.50 7.10
N VAL A 110 -1.52 -26.56 6.67
CA VAL A 110 -0.42 -26.78 7.63
C VAL A 110 -0.08 -25.42 8.21
N GLN A 111 -0.20 -25.32 9.53
CA GLN A 111 0.02 -24.11 10.31
C GLN A 111 1.45 -23.60 10.07
N ILE A 112 1.56 -22.34 9.64
CA ILE A 112 2.80 -21.59 9.73
C ILE A 112 2.73 -20.91 11.09
N ASP A 113 3.45 -21.47 12.06
CA ASP A 113 3.61 -20.90 13.38
C ASP A 113 4.38 -19.59 13.30
N ALA A 114 4.00 -18.64 14.15
CA ALA A 114 4.48 -17.24 14.13
C ALA A 114 5.96 -17.07 14.54
N SER A 115 6.75 -18.14 14.55
CA SER A 115 8.11 -18.19 15.11
C SER A 115 9.22 -17.89 14.09
N ASP A 116 8.92 -17.78 12.79
CA ASP A 116 9.94 -17.79 11.73
C ASP A 116 10.39 -16.40 11.20
N PHE A 117 9.94 -15.28 11.79
CA PHE A 117 10.36 -13.93 11.36
C PHE A 117 11.52 -13.32 12.18
N ASP A 118 12.08 -14.03 13.16
CA ASP A 118 13.22 -13.50 13.95
C ASP A 118 14.59 -13.54 13.22
N ARG A 119 14.62 -13.83 11.92
CA ARG A 119 15.90 -13.97 11.18
C ARG A 119 16.46 -12.68 10.57
N LEU A 120 15.77 -11.55 10.71
CA LEU A 120 16.34 -10.22 10.43
C LEU A 120 16.29 -9.38 11.69
N GLY A 121 17.08 -9.80 12.69
CA GLY A 121 17.28 -9.06 13.93
C GLY A 121 17.82 -7.66 13.64
N VAL A 122 16.99 -6.66 13.89
CA VAL A 122 17.46 -5.29 14.18
C VAL A 122 18.09 -5.35 15.58
N PRO A 123 19.37 -4.96 15.77
CA PRO A 123 19.97 -4.91 17.09
C PRO A 123 19.12 -4.06 18.04
N LYS A 124 18.86 -4.57 19.25
CA LYS A 124 17.95 -4.00 20.26
C LYS A 124 18.51 -2.74 20.95
N ASP A 125 19.53 -2.11 20.37
CA ASP A 125 20.42 -1.22 21.11
C ASP A 125 20.34 0.24 20.63
N THR A 126 19.52 0.53 19.61
CA THR A 126 19.35 1.92 19.14
C THR A 126 18.04 2.50 19.69
N ALA A 127 18.01 2.71 21.00
CA ALA A 127 17.08 3.65 21.60
C ALA A 127 17.46 5.04 21.09
N VAL A 128 16.73 5.55 20.11
CA VAL A 128 16.79 6.97 19.76
C VAL A 128 15.73 7.63 20.62
N ASP A 129 16.14 8.14 21.78
CA ASP A 129 15.30 8.96 22.65
C ASP A 129 14.79 10.17 21.85
N LEU A 130 13.52 10.14 21.47
CA LEU A 130 12.83 11.29 20.90
C LEU A 130 12.30 12.12 22.07
N PRO A 131 12.86 13.31 22.39
CA PRO A 131 12.42 14.06 23.56
C PRO A 131 10.98 14.55 23.38
N SER A 132 10.13 14.23 24.35
CA SER A 132 8.78 14.80 24.47
C SER A 132 8.89 16.31 24.70
N SER A 133 8.63 17.10 23.66
CA SER A 133 8.36 18.53 23.84
C SER A 133 7.04 18.69 24.57
N LYS A 134 7.15 18.97 25.87
CA LYS A 134 6.05 19.27 26.78
C LYS A 134 5.25 20.47 26.28
N LEU A 135 3.93 20.31 26.28
CA LEU A 135 2.95 21.39 26.34
C LEU A 135 3.19 22.22 27.61
N GLY A 136 3.56 23.48 27.41
CA GLY A 136 3.48 24.52 28.44
C GLY A 136 2.22 25.33 28.22
N VAL A 137 1.18 25.04 28.99
CA VAL A 137 0.01 25.91 29.18
C VAL A 137 0.49 27.12 29.98
N ALA A 138 0.35 28.33 29.42
CA ALA A 138 0.45 29.56 30.18
C ALA A 138 -0.92 30.24 30.17
N GLU A 139 -1.63 30.12 31.29
CA GLU A 139 -2.73 31.01 31.63
C GLU A 139 -2.16 32.40 31.95
N GLY A 140 -2.84 33.45 31.46
CA GLY A 140 -2.54 34.83 31.82
C GLY A 140 -3.39 35.82 31.02
N GLY A 141 -4.43 36.37 31.65
CA GLY A 141 -5.31 37.39 31.09
C GLY A 141 -4.89 38.84 31.36
N ALA A 142 -5.76 39.75 30.91
CA ALA A 142 -5.79 41.23 31.05
C ALA A 142 -4.72 41.97 30.21
N SER A 143 -5.04 43.00 29.41
CA SER A 143 -6.14 43.98 29.40
C SER A 143 -6.55 44.35 27.96
#